data_AF-A0A8T7FUE3-F1
#
_entry.id   AF-A0A8T7FUE3-F1
#
_cell.length_a   1.000
_cell.length_b   1.000
_cell.length_c   1.000
_cell.angle_alpha   90.00
_cell.angle_beta   90.00
_cell.angle_gamma   90.00
#
_symmetry.space_group_name_H-M   'P 1'
#
loop_
_entity.id
_entity.type
_entity.pdbx_description
1 polymer ?
#
loop_
_entity_poly.entity_id
_entity_poly.type
_entity_poly.pdbx_seq_one_letter_code
_entity_poly.pdbx_strand_id
1 'polypeptide(L)'
;MNKYILFLLIPLASACLTTATTRVSVLTISECELPCWNDITPGVTPPEEAKQILENTEGIGAANVESFYQLVEIHFSLFLEMPGLNPKIRGDIFSDGTKVTELWLVGNLNVTFDDIIQRIGEPEFVISMPFIGGGNTFVSVYPSKGVSFRISPELKIIAADTEISTLTLFAPTDYDRHLEGGTFTLGKLDASGTQKIMYPWEGYGNIEELYPPRLP
;
A
#
# COMPACT_ATOMS: atom_id res chain seq x y z
N MET A 1 -36.05 -51.21 43.07
CA MET A 1 -35.22 -51.23 41.85
C MET A 1 -35.70 -50.13 40.92
N ASN A 2 -34.84 -49.14 40.67
CA ASN A 2 -34.59 -48.44 39.39
C ASN A 2 -34.14 -47.01 39.65
N LYS A 3 -32.81 -46.85 39.67
CA LYS A 3 -32.09 -45.57 39.65
C LYS A 3 -31.89 -45.21 38.17
N TYR A 4 -32.57 -44.19 37.66
CA TYR A 4 -32.22 -43.61 36.37
C TYR A 4 -31.28 -42.43 36.61
N ILE A 5 -30.00 -42.66 36.37
CA ILE A 5 -28.93 -41.65 36.35
C ILE A 5 -29.05 -40.92 35.01
N LEU A 6 -29.51 -39.66 35.06
CA LEU A 6 -29.57 -38.76 33.92
C LEU A 6 -28.14 -38.26 33.64
N PHE A 7 -27.47 -38.85 32.65
CA PHE A 7 -26.16 -38.37 32.17
C PHE A 7 -26.36 -37.07 31.38
N LEU A 8 -25.99 -35.95 31.99
CA LEU A 8 -25.85 -34.64 31.33
C LEU A 8 -24.65 -34.72 30.38
N LEU A 9 -24.92 -34.95 29.09
CA LEU A 9 -23.97 -34.72 28.00
C LEU A 9 -23.79 -33.21 27.84
N ILE A 10 -22.78 -32.65 28.52
CA ILE A 10 -22.27 -31.31 28.22
C ILE A 10 -21.42 -31.46 26.95
N PRO A 11 -21.85 -30.96 25.77
CA PRO A 11 -20.94 -30.88 24.65
C PRO A 11 -19.85 -29.87 25.05
N LEU A 12 -18.64 -30.38 25.26
CA LEU A 12 -17.43 -29.56 25.23
C LEU A 12 -17.33 -28.99 23.80
N ALA A 13 -18.04 -27.89 23.56
CA ALA A 13 -17.73 -26.98 22.49
C ALA A 13 -16.33 -26.45 22.81
N SER A 14 -15.33 -27.18 22.33
CA SER A 14 -13.95 -26.75 22.26
C SER A 14 -13.96 -25.53 21.36
N ALA A 15 -14.18 -24.36 21.97
CA ALA A 15 -13.94 -23.08 21.34
C ALA A 15 -12.45 -23.07 21.02
N CYS A 16 -12.12 -23.43 19.77
CA CYS A 16 -10.92 -22.92 19.14
C CYS A 16 -11.08 -21.39 19.15
N LEU A 17 -10.65 -20.75 20.24
CA LEU A 17 -10.17 -19.39 20.15
C LEU A 17 -8.90 -19.50 19.32
N THR A 18 -9.05 -19.49 18.00
CA THR A 18 -8.02 -18.97 17.13
C THR A 18 -7.82 -17.55 17.61
N THR A 19 -6.83 -17.35 18.48
CA THR A 19 -6.20 -16.06 18.68
C THR A 19 -5.72 -15.63 17.30
N ALA A 20 -6.58 -14.89 16.59
CA ALA A 20 -6.20 -14.16 15.42
C ALA A 20 -5.15 -13.16 15.92
N THR A 21 -3.88 -13.52 15.76
CA THR A 21 -2.79 -12.56 15.94
C THR A 21 -3.10 -11.44 14.97
N THR A 22 -3.59 -10.32 15.51
CA THR A 22 -3.97 -9.17 14.70
C THR A 22 -2.69 -8.65 14.10
N ARG A 23 -2.47 -8.97 12.83
CA ARG A 23 -1.30 -8.54 12.07
C ARG A 23 -1.39 -7.02 11.96
N VAL A 24 -0.47 -6.31 12.62
CA VAL A 24 -0.37 -4.85 12.46
C VAL A 24 0.09 -4.56 11.04
N SER A 25 -0.72 -3.83 10.30
CA SER A 25 -0.45 -3.38 8.93
C SER A 25 -0.31 -1.87 8.87
N VAL A 26 0.29 -1.38 7.78
CA VAL A 26 0.42 0.07 7.55
C VAL A 26 -0.94 0.78 7.43
N LEU A 27 -2.00 0.05 7.04
CA LEU A 27 -3.37 0.56 6.96
C LEU A 27 -4.07 0.61 8.32
N THR A 28 -3.75 -0.31 9.24
CA THR A 28 -4.39 -0.36 10.57
C THR A 28 -3.77 0.62 11.56
N ILE A 29 -2.56 1.11 11.29
CA ILE A 29 -1.89 2.13 12.13
C ILE A 29 -2.48 3.51 11.87
N SER A 30 -2.93 3.77 10.64
CA SER A 30 -3.55 5.03 10.28
C SER A 30 -5.04 5.02 10.57
N GLU A 31 -5.47 5.97 11.40
CA GLU A 31 -6.88 6.18 11.75
C GLU A 31 -7.69 6.90 10.64
N CYS A 32 -7.03 7.53 9.67
CA CYS A 32 -7.71 8.23 8.58
C CYS A 32 -7.97 7.37 7.33
N GLU A 33 -8.89 7.84 6.47
CA GLU A 33 -9.24 7.19 5.21
C GLU A 33 -8.25 7.57 4.10
N LEU A 34 -7.89 6.61 3.24
CA LEU A 34 -7.01 6.87 2.11
C LEU A 34 -7.59 7.97 1.20
N PRO A 35 -6.76 8.89 0.66
CA PRO A 35 -5.30 8.84 0.59
C PRO A 35 -4.58 9.48 1.80
N CYS A 36 -5.28 9.72 2.91
CA CYS A 36 -4.62 10.11 4.15
C CYS A 36 -3.90 8.93 4.80
N TRP A 37 -2.72 9.18 5.36
CA TRP A 37 -2.01 8.25 6.23
C TRP A 37 -1.40 8.95 7.43
N ASN A 38 -1.79 8.54 8.64
CA ASN A 38 -1.39 9.18 9.91
C ASN A 38 -1.54 10.70 9.86
N ASP A 39 -2.71 11.20 9.44
CA ASP A 39 -3.02 12.63 9.28
C ASP A 39 -2.21 13.38 8.20
N ILE A 40 -1.39 12.67 7.42
CA ILE A 40 -0.72 13.21 6.23
C ILE A 40 -1.60 12.96 5.01
N THR A 41 -2.18 14.02 4.47
CA THR A 41 -3.02 14.00 3.27
C THR A 41 -2.32 14.72 2.12
N PRO A 42 -1.91 13.99 1.06
CA PRO A 42 -1.38 14.61 -0.15
C PRO A 42 -2.36 15.64 -0.73
N GLY A 43 -1.82 16.79 -1.14
CA GLY A 43 -2.58 17.94 -1.63
C GLY A 43 -3.12 18.86 -0.54
N VAL A 44 -2.93 18.53 0.75
CA VAL A 44 -3.44 19.29 1.90
C VAL A 44 -2.35 19.58 2.92
N THR A 45 -1.65 18.56 3.41
CA THR A 45 -0.73 18.70 4.55
C THR A 45 0.54 19.46 4.14
N PRO A 46 0.93 20.55 4.84
CA PRO A 46 2.22 21.21 4.63
C PRO A 46 3.42 20.30 4.95
N PRO A 47 4.58 20.47 4.30
CA PRO A 47 5.74 19.60 4.52
C PRO A 47 6.28 19.62 5.96
N GLU A 48 6.29 20.80 6.59
CA GLU A 48 6.73 20.96 7.98
C GLU A 48 5.78 20.28 8.97
N GLU A 49 4.47 20.29 8.69
CA GLU A 49 3.47 19.59 9.49
C GLU A 49 3.62 18.08 9.32
N ALA A 50 3.78 17.60 8.07
CA ALA A 50 4.03 16.19 7.78
C ALA A 50 5.28 15.68 8.51
N LYS A 51 6.36 16.47 8.53
CA LYS A 51 7.56 16.15 9.30
C LYS A 51 7.27 16.02 10.79
N GLN A 52 6.58 16.99 11.39
CA GLN A 52 6.22 16.95 12.82
C GLN A 52 5.36 15.73 13.15
N ILE A 53 4.42 15.37 12.28
CA ILE A 53 3.61 14.16 12.42
C ILE A 53 4.52 12.91 12.46
N LEU A 54 5.44 12.76 11.49
CA LEU A 54 6.36 11.63 11.44
C LEU A 54 7.27 11.55 12.67
N GLU A 55 7.83 12.68 13.11
CA GLU A 55 8.71 12.75 14.28
C GLU A 55 7.99 12.34 15.58
N ASN A 56 6.67 12.54 15.64
CA ASN A 56 5.83 12.18 16.78
C ASN A 56 5.10 10.83 16.62
N THR A 57 5.22 10.17 15.47
CA THR A 57 4.58 8.87 15.21
C THR A 57 5.34 7.75 15.92
N GLU A 58 4.62 6.94 16.70
CA GLU A 58 5.19 5.76 17.36
C GLU A 58 5.81 4.80 16.33
N GLY A 59 7.04 4.34 16.58
CA GLY A 59 7.77 3.46 15.67
C GLY A 59 8.52 4.15 14.53
N ILE A 60 8.37 5.47 14.34
CA ILE A 60 9.25 6.29 13.48
C ILE A 60 10.20 7.08 14.37
N GLY A 61 9.71 8.13 15.03
CA GLY A 61 10.52 9.00 15.87
C GLY A 61 11.53 9.87 15.08
N ALA A 62 11.93 11.00 15.66
CA ALA A 62 12.75 11.99 14.96
C ALA A 62 14.12 11.50 14.46
N ALA A 63 14.72 10.50 15.11
CA ALA A 63 16.01 9.94 14.68
C ALA A 63 15.93 9.17 13.34
N ASN A 64 14.72 8.84 12.89
CA ASN A 64 14.47 8.08 11.67
C ASN A 64 13.82 8.95 10.58
N VAL A 65 13.85 10.28 10.72
CA VAL A 65 13.33 11.23 9.73
C VAL A 65 14.49 12.08 9.21
N GLU A 66 14.74 12.01 7.90
CA GLU A 66 15.78 12.76 7.22
C GLU A 66 15.16 13.69 6.17
N SER A 67 15.44 15.00 6.27
CA SER A 67 14.95 16.00 5.32
C SER A 67 16.06 16.41 4.35
N PHE A 68 15.77 16.36 3.05
CA PHE A 68 16.70 16.77 2.01
C PHE A 68 16.20 18.10 1.42
N TYR A 69 16.60 19.20 2.05
CA TYR A 69 16.16 20.56 1.71
C TYR A 69 16.40 20.97 0.25
N GLN A 70 17.31 20.29 -0.45
CA GLN A 70 17.58 20.55 -1.87
C GLN A 70 16.58 19.89 -2.82
N LEU A 71 15.85 18.86 -2.37
CA LEU A 71 15.00 18.01 -3.20
C LEU A 71 13.51 18.08 -2.84
N VAL A 72 13.14 18.87 -1.82
CA VAL A 72 11.73 19.03 -1.40
C VAL A 72 11.13 17.65 -0.98
N GLU A 73 12.00 16.82 -0.40
CA GLU A 73 11.80 15.40 -0.10
C GLU A 73 12.15 15.12 1.38
N ILE A 74 11.32 14.30 2.03
CA ILE A 74 11.51 13.83 3.40
C ILE A 74 11.51 12.30 3.38
N HIS A 75 12.62 11.68 3.76
CA HIS A 75 12.72 10.23 3.93
C HIS A 75 12.46 9.84 5.37
N PHE A 76 11.82 8.70 5.60
CA PHE A 76 11.67 8.13 6.92
C PHE A 76 11.70 6.61 6.94
N SER A 77 11.97 6.04 8.11
CA SER A 77 11.92 4.61 8.37
C SER A 77 10.93 4.29 9.48
N LEU A 78 10.02 3.35 9.22
CA LEU A 78 8.99 2.90 10.15
C LEU A 78 9.28 1.48 10.64
N PHE A 79 9.30 1.31 11.96
CA PHE A 79 9.60 0.06 12.64
C PHE A 79 8.34 -0.52 13.27
N LEU A 80 7.67 -1.43 12.56
CA LEU A 80 6.51 -2.14 13.07
C LEU A 80 6.94 -3.39 13.86
N GLU A 81 6.67 -3.35 15.17
CA GLU A 81 6.80 -4.47 16.09
C GLU A 81 8.23 -5.06 16.20
N MET A 82 9.14 -4.33 16.85
CA MET A 82 10.10 -4.81 17.86
C MET A 82 11.34 -3.91 17.96
N PRO A 83 11.83 -3.57 19.17
CA PRO A 83 13.14 -2.97 19.35
C PRO A 83 14.24 -3.92 18.83
N GLY A 84 15.05 -3.50 17.86
CA GLY A 84 16.28 -4.20 17.44
C GLY A 84 16.25 -4.96 16.11
N LEU A 85 15.22 -4.81 15.27
CA LEU A 85 15.21 -5.33 13.90
C LEU A 85 15.25 -4.19 12.86
N ASN A 86 15.77 -4.50 11.66
CA ASN A 86 15.78 -3.61 10.49
C ASN A 86 14.38 -3.01 10.22
N PRO A 87 14.29 -1.76 9.72
CA PRO A 87 12.99 -1.18 9.39
C PRO A 87 12.29 -2.07 8.37
N LYS A 88 11.06 -2.47 8.69
CA LYS A 88 10.23 -3.27 7.78
C LYS A 88 9.67 -2.42 6.66
N ILE A 89 9.53 -1.11 6.89
CA ILE A 89 8.92 -0.17 5.97
C ILE A 89 9.80 1.08 5.88
N ARG A 90 10.13 1.48 4.65
CA ARG A 90 10.67 2.80 4.33
C ARG A 90 9.54 3.64 3.78
N GLY A 91 9.53 4.93 4.08
CA GLY A 91 8.64 5.85 3.39
C GLY A 91 9.35 7.12 2.94
N ASP A 92 8.80 7.70 1.89
CA ASP A 92 9.32 8.90 1.25
C ASP A 92 8.15 9.86 1.04
N ILE A 93 8.28 11.11 1.47
CA ILE A 93 7.31 12.18 1.25
C ILE A 93 7.91 13.17 0.28
N PHE A 94 7.18 13.46 -0.79
CA PHE A 94 7.51 14.50 -1.76
C PHE A 94 6.59 15.69 -1.56
N SER A 95 7.09 16.88 -1.81
CA SER A 95 6.30 18.10 -1.75
C SER A 95 6.64 19.09 -2.87
N ASP A 96 5.83 20.13 -3.02
CA ASP A 96 6.10 21.27 -3.91
C ASP A 96 6.61 22.51 -3.15
N GLY A 97 6.94 22.34 -1.85
CA GLY A 97 7.32 23.39 -0.92
C GLY A 97 6.14 24.04 -0.19
N THR A 98 4.90 23.85 -0.67
CA THR A 98 3.69 24.34 0.00
C THR A 98 2.91 23.22 0.66
N LYS A 99 2.86 22.05 0.03
CA LYS A 99 2.10 20.88 0.49
C LYS A 99 2.77 19.58 0.05
N VAL A 100 2.52 18.52 0.80
CA VAL A 100 2.82 17.14 0.40
C VAL A 100 2.10 16.85 -0.91
N THR A 101 2.81 16.33 -1.90
CA THR A 101 2.26 15.97 -3.20
C THR A 101 2.13 14.45 -3.34
N GLU A 102 2.98 13.70 -2.64
CA GLU A 102 3.07 12.26 -2.74
C GLU A 102 3.68 11.65 -1.47
N LEU A 103 3.20 10.48 -1.06
CA LEU A 103 3.75 9.66 0.02
C LEU A 103 3.94 8.24 -0.47
N TRP A 104 5.15 7.70 -0.34
CA TRP A 104 5.50 6.32 -0.65
C TRP A 104 5.72 5.54 0.63
N LEU A 105 5.26 4.30 0.65
CA LEU A 105 5.51 3.32 1.70
C LEU A 105 5.96 2.03 1.01
N VAL A 106 7.16 1.58 1.31
CA VAL A 106 7.84 0.46 0.62
C VAL A 106 8.36 -0.54 1.64
N GLY A 107 8.15 -1.84 1.39
CA GLY A 107 8.67 -2.92 2.21
C GLY A 107 7.61 -3.92 2.61
N ASN A 108 7.72 -4.49 3.82
CA ASN A 108 6.70 -5.38 4.35
C ASN A 108 5.57 -4.56 4.98
N LEU A 109 4.62 -4.17 4.14
CA LEU A 109 3.44 -3.38 4.55
C LEU A 109 2.43 -4.20 5.35
N ASN A 110 2.53 -5.53 5.28
CA ASN A 110 1.58 -6.48 5.87
C ASN A 110 0.14 -6.19 5.41
N VAL A 111 0.00 -5.84 4.13
CA VAL A 111 -1.24 -5.48 3.44
C VAL A 111 -1.36 -6.39 2.22
N THR A 112 -2.53 -6.96 2.04
CA THR A 112 -2.90 -7.74 0.86
C THR A 112 -3.67 -6.88 -0.15
N PHE A 113 -3.79 -7.39 -1.37
CA PHE A 113 -4.59 -6.77 -2.42
C PHE A 113 -6.04 -6.57 -1.97
N ASP A 114 -6.63 -7.60 -1.34
CA ASP A 114 -8.02 -7.57 -0.89
C ASP A 114 -8.24 -6.60 0.28
N ASP A 115 -7.24 -6.40 1.15
CA ASP A 115 -7.33 -5.37 2.20
C ASP A 115 -7.56 -3.96 1.62
N ILE A 116 -6.90 -3.64 0.49
CA ILE A 116 -7.13 -2.38 -0.20
C ILE A 116 -8.51 -2.38 -0.87
N ILE A 117 -8.90 -3.45 -1.58
CA ILE A 117 -10.22 -3.52 -2.25
C ILE A 117 -11.35 -3.39 -1.24
N GLN A 118 -11.28 -4.05 -0.09
CA GLN A 118 -12.31 -3.95 0.95
C GLN A 118 -12.41 -2.53 1.52
N ARG A 119 -11.30 -1.78 1.59
CA ARG A 119 -11.28 -0.44 2.18
C ARG A 119 -11.70 0.65 1.22
N ILE A 120 -11.29 0.56 -0.05
CA ILE A 120 -11.52 1.65 -1.02
C ILE A 120 -12.23 1.19 -2.30
N GLY A 121 -12.60 -0.07 -2.46
CA GLY A 121 -13.22 -0.63 -3.67
C GLY A 121 -12.20 -1.11 -4.70
N GLU A 122 -12.66 -1.52 -5.88
CA GLU A 122 -11.82 -2.02 -6.96
C GLU A 122 -11.01 -0.91 -7.66
N PRO A 123 -9.81 -1.21 -8.22
CA PRO A 123 -9.02 -0.23 -8.97
C PRO A 123 -9.69 0.10 -10.29
N GLU A 124 -9.63 1.37 -10.69
CA GLU A 124 -10.07 1.77 -12.03
C GLU A 124 -9.17 1.19 -13.12
N PHE A 125 -7.86 1.15 -12.85
CA PHE A 125 -6.88 0.69 -13.82
C PHE A 125 -5.77 -0.15 -13.20
N VAL A 126 -5.17 -0.99 -14.03
CA VAL A 126 -3.94 -1.69 -13.72
C VAL A 126 -2.92 -1.55 -14.84
N ILE A 127 -1.65 -1.62 -14.49
CA ILE A 127 -0.51 -1.55 -15.41
C ILE A 127 0.29 -2.82 -15.23
N SER A 128 0.58 -3.50 -16.34
CA SER A 128 1.43 -4.69 -16.40
C SER A 128 2.59 -4.41 -17.35
N MET A 129 3.81 -4.40 -16.82
CA MET A 129 5.02 -4.10 -17.61
C MET A 129 6.22 -4.93 -17.19
N PRO A 130 7.13 -5.28 -18.12
CA PRO A 130 8.35 -6.00 -17.78
C PRO A 130 9.21 -5.25 -16.76
N PHE A 131 9.68 -5.95 -15.73
CA PHE A 131 10.63 -5.41 -14.76
C PHE A 131 12.08 -5.60 -15.23
N ILE A 132 12.94 -4.61 -14.96
CA ILE A 132 14.37 -4.72 -15.30
C ILE A 132 15.00 -5.70 -14.32
N GLY A 133 15.42 -6.87 -14.81
CA GLY A 133 15.88 -7.98 -13.98
C GLY A 133 15.01 -9.23 -14.06
N GLY A 134 13.89 -9.16 -14.80
CA GLY A 134 12.97 -10.28 -15.00
C GLY A 134 11.66 -10.11 -14.21
N GLY A 135 10.62 -10.81 -14.65
CA GLY A 135 9.27 -10.68 -14.09
C GLY A 135 8.47 -9.49 -14.65
N ASN A 136 7.27 -9.31 -14.11
CA ASN A 136 6.34 -8.24 -14.50
C ASN A 136 6.01 -7.39 -13.29
N THR A 137 6.26 -6.09 -13.36
CA THR A 137 5.69 -5.15 -12.40
C THR A 137 4.21 -5.01 -12.70
N PHE A 138 3.40 -5.23 -11.67
CA PHE A 138 1.97 -4.99 -11.70
C PHE A 138 1.63 -3.85 -10.74
N VAL A 139 0.94 -2.84 -11.25
CA VAL A 139 0.55 -1.63 -10.51
C VAL A 139 -0.95 -1.45 -10.60
N SER A 140 -1.63 -1.36 -9.47
CA SER A 140 -3.03 -0.97 -9.38
C SER A 140 -3.13 0.53 -9.16
N VAL A 141 -4.02 1.21 -9.88
CA VAL A 141 -4.14 2.67 -9.86
C VAL A 141 -5.59 3.07 -9.60
N TYR A 142 -5.77 3.96 -8.63
CA TYR A 142 -7.04 4.55 -8.23
C TYR A 142 -6.99 6.07 -8.41
N PRO A 143 -7.16 6.59 -9.65
CA PRO A 143 -7.01 8.02 -9.91
C PRO A 143 -7.93 8.88 -9.05
N SER A 144 -9.20 8.47 -8.90
CA SER A 144 -10.20 9.25 -8.16
C SER A 144 -9.96 9.25 -6.64
N LYS A 145 -9.23 8.25 -6.13
CA LYS A 145 -8.97 8.05 -4.70
C LYS A 145 -7.57 8.44 -4.28
N GLY A 146 -6.68 8.77 -5.23
CA GLY A 146 -5.33 9.20 -4.91
C GLY A 146 -4.45 8.05 -4.40
N VAL A 147 -4.69 6.82 -4.86
CA VAL A 147 -3.98 5.62 -4.39
C VAL A 147 -3.41 4.86 -5.57
N SER A 148 -2.19 4.35 -5.42
CA SER A 148 -1.69 3.27 -6.26
C SER A 148 -0.85 2.32 -5.43
N PHE A 149 -0.74 1.06 -5.86
CA PHE A 149 0.11 0.10 -5.16
C PHE A 149 0.69 -0.92 -6.14
N ARG A 150 1.80 -1.53 -5.72
CA ARG A 150 2.56 -2.49 -6.51
C ARG A 150 2.62 -3.83 -5.79
N ILE A 151 2.66 -4.91 -6.58
CA ILE A 151 3.00 -6.24 -6.08
C ILE A 151 4.40 -6.64 -6.56
N SER A 152 4.97 -7.67 -5.94
CA SER A 152 6.30 -8.18 -6.28
C SER A 152 6.40 -8.61 -7.75
N PRO A 153 7.50 -8.28 -8.47
CA PRO A 153 7.62 -8.54 -9.90
C PRO A 153 7.65 -10.03 -10.30
N GLU A 154 7.84 -10.93 -9.35
CA GLU A 154 7.95 -12.37 -9.60
C GLU A 154 6.59 -13.08 -9.70
N LEU A 155 5.49 -12.38 -9.40
CA LEU A 155 4.16 -12.97 -9.36
C LEU A 155 3.56 -13.13 -10.76
N LYS A 156 2.93 -14.28 -10.98
CA LYS A 156 2.18 -14.59 -12.21
C LYS A 156 0.67 -14.56 -12.01
N ILE A 157 0.22 -14.71 -10.77
CA ILE A 157 -1.20 -14.79 -10.39
C ILE A 157 -1.43 -13.73 -9.33
N ILE A 158 -2.51 -12.96 -9.49
CA ILE A 158 -3.03 -12.07 -8.47
C ILE A 158 -4.20 -12.78 -7.81
N ALA A 159 -4.13 -12.90 -6.49
CA ALA A 159 -5.17 -13.41 -5.63
C ALA A 159 -5.48 -12.40 -4.52
N ALA A 160 -6.58 -12.61 -3.82
CA ALA A 160 -7.01 -11.75 -2.71
C ALA A 160 -5.91 -11.58 -1.65
N ASP A 161 -5.20 -12.65 -1.31
CA ASP A 161 -4.13 -12.68 -0.31
C ASP A 161 -2.75 -12.26 -0.83
N THR A 162 -2.66 -11.74 -2.06
CA THR A 162 -1.39 -11.27 -2.63
C THR A 162 -0.89 -10.05 -1.87
N GLU A 163 0.29 -10.15 -1.26
CA GLU A 163 0.91 -9.05 -0.52
C GLU A 163 1.40 -7.94 -1.47
N ILE A 164 1.14 -6.69 -1.08
CA ILE A 164 1.65 -5.51 -1.79
C ILE A 164 3.03 -5.12 -1.25
N SER A 165 3.92 -4.66 -2.13
CA SER A 165 5.30 -4.26 -1.81
C SER A 165 5.49 -2.75 -1.73
N THR A 166 4.57 -1.99 -2.32
CA THR A 166 4.59 -0.52 -2.32
C THR A 166 3.19 0.02 -2.30
N LEU A 167 2.94 1.02 -1.46
CA LEU A 167 1.73 1.83 -1.43
C LEU A 167 2.14 3.29 -1.69
N THR A 168 1.49 3.92 -2.65
CA THR A 168 1.72 5.31 -3.04
C THR A 168 0.41 6.07 -2.89
N LEU A 169 0.44 7.13 -2.08
CA LEU A 169 -0.68 8.05 -1.87
C LEU A 169 -0.36 9.38 -2.54
N PHE A 170 -1.32 9.95 -3.25
CA PHE A 170 -1.18 11.20 -3.98
C PHE A 170 -2.48 11.99 -3.98
N ALA A 171 -2.43 13.28 -4.29
CA ALA A 171 -3.64 14.09 -4.40
C ALA A 171 -4.41 13.67 -5.66
N PRO A 172 -5.71 13.33 -5.60
CA PRO A 172 -6.46 12.94 -6.81
C PRO A 172 -6.41 13.98 -7.94
N THR A 173 -6.34 15.27 -7.58
CA THR A 173 -6.18 16.38 -8.54
C THR A 173 -4.86 16.40 -9.29
N ASP A 174 -3.85 15.68 -8.78
CA ASP A 174 -2.50 15.62 -9.35
C ASP A 174 -2.30 14.38 -10.24
N TYR A 175 -3.35 13.59 -10.48
CA TYR A 175 -3.25 12.35 -11.25
C TYR A 175 -2.55 12.53 -12.60
N ASP A 176 -2.92 13.56 -13.37
CA ASP A 176 -2.31 13.84 -14.67
C ASP A 176 -0.81 14.15 -14.55
N ARG A 177 -0.40 14.88 -13.50
CA ARG A 177 1.02 15.14 -13.22
C ARG A 177 1.79 13.85 -12.92
N HIS A 178 1.20 12.93 -12.16
CA HIS A 178 1.81 11.62 -11.88
C HIS A 178 1.90 10.74 -13.13
N LEU A 179 0.89 10.83 -14.00
CA LEU A 179 0.85 10.12 -15.27
C LEU A 179 1.92 10.66 -16.24
N GLU A 180 2.06 11.99 -16.34
CA GLU A 180 3.10 12.66 -17.14
C GLU A 180 4.50 12.40 -16.62
N GLY A 181 4.69 12.42 -15.29
CA GLY A 181 5.97 12.16 -14.64
C GLY A 181 6.37 10.67 -14.64
N GLY A 182 5.52 9.79 -15.14
CA GLY A 182 5.79 8.35 -15.17
C GLY A 182 5.85 7.71 -13.78
N THR A 183 5.20 8.29 -12.76
CA THR A 183 5.18 7.75 -11.39
C THR A 183 4.79 6.28 -11.39
N PHE A 184 3.73 5.92 -12.14
CA PHE A 184 3.22 4.55 -12.20
C PHE A 184 4.14 3.58 -12.97
N THR A 185 5.07 4.10 -13.78
CA THR A 185 5.97 3.30 -14.64
C THR A 185 7.44 3.43 -14.23
N LEU A 186 7.71 3.93 -13.01
CA LEU A 186 9.08 4.18 -12.50
C LEU A 186 9.88 5.12 -13.41
N GLY A 187 9.22 6.17 -13.92
CA GLY A 187 9.79 7.17 -14.82
C GLY A 187 10.11 6.66 -16.21
N LYS A 188 9.68 5.44 -16.59
CA LYS A 188 10.02 4.85 -17.90
C LYS A 188 9.16 5.37 -19.04
N LEU A 189 7.91 5.74 -18.75
CA LEU A 189 6.94 6.17 -19.76
C LEU A 189 6.30 7.48 -19.33
N ASP A 190 6.05 8.34 -20.32
CA ASP A 190 5.20 9.52 -20.16
C ASP A 190 3.72 9.13 -20.08
N ALA A 191 2.83 10.14 -20.09
CA ALA A 191 1.40 9.89 -20.01
C ALA A 191 0.86 9.04 -21.17
N SER A 192 1.31 9.33 -22.40
CA SER A 192 0.85 8.63 -23.61
C SER A 192 1.30 7.16 -23.59
N GLY A 193 2.56 6.91 -23.25
CA GLY A 193 3.10 5.56 -23.11
C GLY A 193 2.43 4.78 -21.99
N THR A 194 2.20 5.41 -20.83
CA THR A 194 1.53 4.78 -19.69
C THR A 194 0.10 4.38 -20.04
N GLN A 195 -0.66 5.28 -20.69
CA GLN A 195 -2.05 4.99 -21.09
C GLN A 195 -2.17 3.79 -22.04
N LYS A 196 -1.20 3.57 -22.95
CA LYS A 196 -1.23 2.41 -23.86
C LYS A 196 -1.14 1.07 -23.14
N ILE A 197 -0.49 1.04 -21.97
CA ILE A 197 -0.25 -0.17 -21.18
C ILE A 197 -1.17 -0.29 -19.97
N MET A 198 -2.11 0.65 -19.80
CA MET A 198 -3.17 0.58 -18.80
C MET A 198 -4.31 -0.31 -19.28
N TYR A 199 -4.82 -1.10 -18.35
CA TYR A 199 -5.96 -1.98 -18.52
C TYR A 199 -7.04 -1.59 -17.51
N PRO A 200 -8.33 -1.69 -17.87
CA PRO A 200 -9.37 -1.73 -16.84
C PRO A 200 -9.15 -2.96 -15.94
N TRP A 201 -9.54 -2.87 -14.68
CA TRP A 201 -9.52 -4.03 -13.79
C TRP A 201 -10.51 -5.10 -14.28
N GLU A 202 -10.02 -6.32 -14.48
CA GLU A 202 -10.81 -7.49 -14.88
C GLU A 202 -10.96 -8.53 -13.75
N GLY A 203 -10.36 -8.26 -12.59
CA GLY A 203 -10.38 -9.16 -11.43
C GLY A 203 -9.06 -9.88 -11.17
N TYR A 204 -9.13 -10.84 -10.25
CA TYR A 204 -8.05 -11.74 -9.87
C TYR A 204 -7.80 -12.81 -10.94
N GLY A 205 -6.56 -13.27 -11.07
CA GLY A 205 -6.20 -14.34 -12.00
C GLY A 205 -4.77 -14.27 -12.53
N ASN A 206 -4.51 -14.99 -13.62
CA ASN A 206 -3.22 -14.99 -14.29
C ASN A 206 -2.97 -13.63 -14.97
N ILE A 207 -1.90 -12.95 -14.58
CA ILE A 207 -1.55 -11.61 -15.07
C ILE A 207 -1.31 -11.60 -16.57
N GLU A 208 -0.66 -12.62 -17.12
CA GLU A 208 -0.35 -12.68 -18.56
C GLU A 208 -1.59 -12.92 -19.42
N GLU A 209 -2.62 -13.54 -18.85
CA GLU A 209 -3.90 -13.80 -19.53
C GLU A 209 -4.82 -12.58 -19.46
N LEU A 210 -4.97 -11.99 -18.28
CA LEU A 210 -5.86 -10.84 -18.05
C LEU A 210 -5.25 -9.51 -18.50
N TYR A 211 -3.93 -9.35 -18.30
CA TYR A 211 -3.20 -8.09 -18.49
C TYR A 211 -1.89 -8.32 -19.25
N PRO A 212 -1.95 -8.82 -20.51
CA PRO A 212 -0.76 -9.20 -21.26
C PRO A 212 0.20 -8.01 -21.40
N PRO A 213 1.53 -8.19 -21.20
CA PRO A 213 2.46 -7.08 -21.32
C PRO A 213 2.37 -6.43 -22.71
N ARG A 214 2.13 -5.11 -22.74
CA ARG A 214 2.20 -4.30 -23.97
C ARG A 214 3.55 -3.62 -24.05
N LEU A 215 4.14 -3.63 -25.24
CA LEU A 215 5.28 -2.76 -25.51
C LEU A 215 4.74 -1.34 -25.77
N PRO A 216 5.35 -0.30 -25.17
CA PRO A 216 4.94 1.10 -25.33
C PRO A 216 5.08 1.63 -26.77
#